data_AF-A0AAD6UVC8-F1
#
_entry.id   AF-A0AAD6UVC8-F1
#
_cell.length_a   1.000
_cell.length_b   1.000
_cell.length_c   1.000
_cell.angle_alpha   90.00
_cell.angle_beta   90.00
_cell.angle_gamma   90.00
#
_symmetry.space_group_name_H-M   'P 1'
#
loop_
_entity.id
_entity.type
_entity.pdbx_description
1 polymer ?
#
loop_
_entity_poly.entity_id
_entity_poly.type
_entity_poly.pdbx_seq_one_letter_code
_entity_poly.pdbx_strand_id
1 'polypeptide(L)'
;LIKCLHRYGISFAVVNPSTELQRQMPLWHHPGEDDSKRQENNGKAARCLRANHTAVTIGDALDLASRLTDPLHSNQNICECDACEENRAAHGCQNPHTCATTAASRLRQIHARWVP
;
A
#
# COMPACT_ATOMS: atom_id res chain seq x y z
N LEU A 1 -16.54 6.17 7.22
CA LEU A 1 -16.25 6.00 8.66
C LEU A 1 -15.01 6.77 9.11
N ILE A 2 -13.81 6.49 8.58
CA ILE A 2 -12.55 7.10 9.08
C ILE A 2 -12.50 8.63 8.96
N LYS A 3 -12.97 9.20 7.84
CA LYS A 3 -13.09 10.67 7.70
C LYS A 3 -13.99 11.32 8.76
N CYS A 4 -15.01 10.60 9.25
CA CYS A 4 -15.86 11.09 10.34
C CYS A 4 -15.09 11.08 11.66
N LEU A 5 -14.33 10.03 11.95
CA LEU A 5 -13.53 9.93 13.18
C LEU A 5 -12.52 11.08 13.28
N HIS A 6 -11.84 11.41 12.18
CA HIS A 6 -10.94 12.56 12.11
C HIS A 6 -11.64 13.88 12.42
N ARG A 7 -12.85 14.10 11.86
CA ARG A 7 -13.64 15.31 12.11
C ARG A 7 -14.00 15.48 13.59
N TYR A 8 -14.22 14.39 14.31
CA TYR A 8 -14.63 14.40 15.71
C TYR A 8 -13.48 14.13 16.70
N GLY A 9 -12.23 14.05 16.22
CA GLY A 9 -11.06 13.79 17.07
C GLY A 9 -11.07 12.41 17.74
N ILE A 10 -11.83 11.46 17.20
CA ILE A 10 -11.97 10.11 17.76
C ILE A 10 -10.87 9.23 17.17
N SER A 11 -10.12 8.54 18.03
CA SER A 11 -9.10 7.59 17.62
C SER A 11 -9.41 6.19 18.13
N PHE A 12 -8.89 5.17 17.43
CA PHE A 12 -8.97 3.80 17.91
C PHE A 12 -7.88 3.56 18.97
N ALA A 13 -8.32 3.22 20.18
CA ALA A 13 -7.47 2.82 21.30
C ALA A 13 -7.15 1.32 21.27
N VAL A 14 -6.61 0.83 20.15
CA VAL A 14 -6.17 -0.57 20.05
C VAL A 14 -4.77 -0.68 20.65
N VAL A 15 -4.63 -1.47 21.72
CA VAL A 15 -3.36 -1.61 22.47
C VAL A 15 -2.39 -2.55 21.77
N ASN A 16 -2.87 -3.64 21.18
CA ASN A 16 -2.05 -4.60 20.44
C ASN A 16 -2.87 -5.29 19.34
N PRO A 17 -2.96 -4.69 18.13
CA PRO A 17 -3.71 -5.30 17.04
C PRO A 17 -3.03 -6.59 16.57
N SER A 18 -3.80 -7.64 16.30
CA SER A 18 -3.26 -8.86 15.69
C SER A 18 -2.74 -8.56 14.28
N THR A 19 -1.77 -9.32 13.79
CA THR A 19 -1.27 -9.22 12.41
C THR A 19 -2.38 -9.34 11.38
N GLU A 20 -3.35 -10.23 11.63
CA GLU A 20 -4.51 -10.39 10.76
C GLU A 20 -5.36 -9.11 10.70
N LEU A 21 -5.63 -8.51 11.86
CA LEU A 21 -6.35 -7.23 11.91
C LEU A 21 -5.56 -6.14 11.18
N GLN A 22 -4.26 -6.01 11.43
CA GLN A 22 -3.40 -5.03 10.77
C GLN A 22 -3.44 -5.19 9.25
N ARG A 23 -3.34 -6.40 8.72
CA ARG A 23 -3.39 -6.66 7.27
C ARG A 23 -4.74 -6.27 6.67
N GLN A 24 -5.86 -6.46 7.39
CA GLN A 24 -7.19 -6.07 6.92
C GLN A 24 -7.48 -4.56 7.01
N MET A 25 -6.63 -3.78 7.68
CA MET A 25 -6.82 -2.33 7.80
C MET A 25 -6.70 -1.63 6.43
N PRO A 26 -7.45 -0.52 6.22
CA PRO A 26 -7.45 0.17 4.93
C PRO A 26 -6.15 0.93 4.68
N LEU A 27 -5.49 0.66 3.55
CA LEU A 27 -4.24 1.33 3.17
C LEU A 27 -4.37 2.85 3.00
N TRP A 28 -5.53 3.28 2.51
CA TRP A 28 -5.83 4.67 2.14
C TRP A 28 -6.68 5.35 3.19
N HIS A 29 -6.39 6.61 3.51
CA HIS A 29 -7.06 7.34 4.58
C HIS A 29 -7.04 6.56 5.89
N HIS A 30 -5.87 5.97 6.21
CA HIS A 30 -5.66 5.05 7.32
C HIS A 30 -5.71 5.82 8.66
N PRO A 31 -6.30 5.28 9.75
CA PRO A 31 -6.44 6.00 11.03
C PRO A 31 -5.12 6.27 11.78
N GLY A 32 -4.04 5.61 11.36
CA GLY A 32 -2.67 5.86 11.82
C GLY A 32 -1.80 6.55 10.77
N GLU A 33 -2.39 7.33 9.86
CA GLU A 33 -1.62 8.18 8.95
C GLU A 33 -0.76 9.18 9.73
N ASP A 34 0.47 9.36 9.26
CA ASP A 34 1.35 10.43 9.73
C ASP A 34 0.97 11.76 9.05
N ASP A 35 0.13 12.54 9.73
CA ASP A 35 -0.37 13.84 9.24
C ASP A 35 0.75 14.88 9.01
N SER A 36 1.95 14.66 9.56
CA SER A 36 3.10 15.55 9.30
C SER A 36 3.68 15.39 7.89
N LYS A 37 3.35 14.27 7.21
CA LYS A 37 3.86 13.96 5.88
C LYS A 37 2.83 14.27 4.80
N ARG A 38 3.32 14.68 3.62
CA ARG A 38 2.49 14.78 2.42
C ARG A 38 2.04 13.39 1.99
N GLN A 39 0.73 13.15 2.02
CA GLN A 39 0.16 11.86 1.65
C GLN A 39 0.21 11.66 0.12
N GLU A 40 0.72 10.51 -0.33
CA GLU A 40 0.88 10.18 -1.77
C GLU A 40 -0.37 9.52 -2.39
N ASN A 41 -1.56 9.85 -1.88
CA ASN A 41 -2.80 9.14 -2.22
C ASN A 41 -3.31 9.37 -3.65
N ASN A 42 -2.84 10.42 -4.33
CA ASN A 42 -3.40 10.88 -5.61
C ASN A 42 -2.44 10.75 -6.82
N GLY A 43 -1.24 10.21 -6.63
CA GLY A 43 -0.28 10.00 -7.72
C GLY A 43 -0.78 8.99 -8.77
N LYS A 44 -0.14 8.98 -9.95
CA LYS A 44 -0.45 8.01 -11.02
C LYS A 44 -0.37 6.56 -10.52
N ALA A 45 0.69 6.24 -9.78
CA ALA A 45 0.88 4.91 -9.19
C ALA A 45 -0.18 4.60 -8.11
N ALA A 46 -0.53 5.56 -7.24
CA ALA A 46 -1.60 5.37 -6.26
C ALA A 46 -2.98 5.15 -6.91
N ARG A 47 -3.22 5.75 -8.08
CA ARG A 47 -4.42 5.45 -8.89
C ARG A 47 -4.36 4.05 -9.50
N CYS A 48 -3.22 3.66 -10.05
CA CYS A 48 -2.99 2.31 -10.60
C CYS A 48 -3.17 1.23 -9.52
N LEU A 49 -2.59 1.45 -8.33
CA LEU A 49 -2.76 0.56 -7.18
C LEU A 49 -4.23 0.30 -6.85
N ARG A 50 -5.07 1.35 -6.88
CA ARG A 50 -6.50 1.21 -6.60
C ARG A 50 -7.32 0.63 -7.75
N ALA A 51 -7.04 1.05 -8.99
CA ALA A 51 -7.84 0.72 -10.15
C ALA A 51 -7.47 -0.64 -10.78
N ASN A 52 -6.17 -0.93 -10.85
CA ASN A 52 -5.65 -2.09 -11.58
C ASN A 52 -5.24 -3.22 -10.63
N HIS A 53 -4.57 -2.88 -9.52
CA HIS A 53 -4.13 -3.87 -8.53
C HIS A 53 -5.17 -4.10 -7.41
N THR A 54 -6.25 -3.31 -7.39
CA THR A 54 -7.30 -3.37 -6.36
C THR A 54 -6.77 -3.29 -4.92
N ALA A 55 -5.59 -2.69 -4.73
CA ALA A 55 -4.93 -2.61 -3.43
C ALA A 55 -5.66 -1.60 -2.53
N VAL A 56 -6.40 -2.11 -1.55
CA VAL A 56 -7.21 -1.32 -0.61
C VAL A 56 -6.84 -1.56 0.84
N THR A 57 -6.14 -2.65 1.15
CA THR A 57 -5.70 -3.05 2.49
C THR A 57 -4.19 -2.95 2.68
N ILE A 58 -3.73 -2.95 3.93
CA ILE A 58 -2.31 -3.06 4.29
C ILE A 58 -1.73 -4.37 3.75
N GLY A 59 -2.48 -5.47 3.83
CA GLY A 59 -2.10 -6.77 3.26
C GLY A 59 -1.77 -6.68 1.78
N ASP A 60 -2.66 -6.08 0.99
CA ASP A 60 -2.45 -5.91 -0.46
C ASP A 60 -1.15 -5.13 -0.75
N ALA A 61 -0.90 -4.07 0.03
CA ALA A 61 0.31 -3.26 -0.13
C ALA A 61 1.59 -4.02 0.25
N LEU A 62 1.55 -4.83 1.32
CA LEU A 62 2.67 -5.66 1.73
C LEU A 62 2.99 -6.70 0.67
N ASP A 63 1.97 -7.35 0.11
CA ASP A 63 2.15 -8.38 -0.91
C ASP A 63 2.74 -7.77 -2.19
N LEU A 64 2.26 -6.59 -2.59
CA LEU A 64 2.87 -5.83 -3.69
C LEU A 64 4.31 -5.39 -3.39
N ALA A 65 4.61 -4.96 -2.17
CA ALA A 65 5.92 -4.48 -1.77
C ALA A 65 6.94 -5.61 -1.58
N SER A 66 6.50 -6.82 -1.25
CA SER A 66 7.37 -7.98 -1.00
C SER A 66 8.29 -8.31 -2.17
N ARG A 67 7.85 -8.06 -3.41
CA ARG A 67 8.67 -8.26 -4.61
C ARG A 67 9.93 -7.39 -4.65
N LEU A 68 9.95 -6.26 -3.92
CA LEU A 68 11.13 -5.39 -3.87
C LEU A 68 12.35 -6.08 -3.24
N THR A 69 12.12 -7.17 -2.50
CA THR A 69 13.16 -8.02 -1.92
C THR A 69 13.39 -9.33 -2.69
N ASP A 70 12.65 -9.57 -3.77
CA ASP A 70 12.83 -10.76 -4.61
C ASP A 70 14.14 -10.63 -5.42
N PRO A 71 15.07 -11.59 -5.34
CA PRO A 71 16.31 -11.58 -6.12
C PRO A 71 16.11 -11.54 -7.64
N LEU A 72 14.96 -12.02 -8.14
CA LEU A 72 14.62 -12.02 -9.57
C LEU A 72 14.00 -10.68 -10.01
N HIS A 73 13.58 -9.85 -9.07
CA HIS A 73 13.01 -8.55 -9.37
C HIS A 73 14.09 -7.51 -9.66
N SER A 74 13.85 -6.69 -10.68
CA SER A 74 14.72 -5.57 -11.04
C SER A 74 13.95 -4.25 -10.99
N ASN A 75 14.68 -3.15 -10.80
CA ASN A 75 14.08 -1.81 -10.80
C ASN A 75 13.79 -1.25 -12.20
N GLN A 76 13.92 -2.09 -13.24
CA GLN A 76 13.68 -1.69 -14.61
C GLN A 76 12.18 -1.67 -14.92
N ASN A 77 11.79 -0.79 -15.84
CA ASN A 77 10.40 -0.69 -16.29
C ASN A 77 9.88 -1.98 -16.95
N ILE A 78 10.79 -2.81 -17.48
CA ILE A 78 10.51 -4.07 -18.18
C ILE A 78 11.09 -5.25 -17.39
N CYS A 79 11.00 -5.23 -16.06
CA CYS A 79 11.39 -6.38 -15.25
C CYS A 79 10.57 -7.61 -15.65
N GLU A 80 11.24 -8.72 -15.98
CA GLU A 80 10.67 -9.98 -16.48
C GLU A 80 10.35 -10.99 -15.37
N CYS A 81 10.33 -10.57 -14.10
CA CYS A 81 9.88 -11.48 -13.04
C CYS A 81 8.37 -11.77 -13.19
N ASP A 82 7.96 -12.98 -12.79
CA ASP A 82 6.59 -13.47 -12.93
C ASP A 82 5.55 -12.46 -12.43
N ALA A 83 5.80 -11.88 -11.24
CA ALA A 83 4.90 -10.88 -10.66
C ALA A 83 4.79 -9.61 -11.52
N CYS A 84 5.87 -9.13 -12.13
CA CYS A 84 5.84 -7.95 -13.00
C CYS A 84 5.15 -8.26 -14.34
N GLU A 85 5.38 -9.45 -14.90
CA GLU A 85 4.70 -9.92 -16.10
C GLU A 85 3.20 -10.06 -15.90
N GLU A 86 2.78 -10.74 -14.84
CA GLU A 86 1.38 -10.88 -14.46
C GLU A 86 0.69 -9.52 -14.27
N ASN A 87 1.35 -8.59 -13.57
CA ASN A 87 0.82 -7.25 -13.39
C ASN A 87 0.63 -6.49 -14.72
N ARG A 88 1.51 -6.69 -15.69
CA ARG A 88 1.35 -6.10 -17.03
C ARG A 88 0.22 -6.78 -17.79
N ALA A 89 0.21 -8.12 -17.82
CA ALA A 89 -0.68 -8.92 -18.65
C ALA A 89 -2.12 -8.96 -18.11
N ALA A 90 -2.29 -9.26 -16.83
CA ALA A 90 -3.60 -9.46 -16.20
C ALA A 90 -4.22 -8.15 -15.68
N HIS A 91 -3.39 -7.23 -15.18
CA HIS A 91 -3.86 -6.00 -14.54
C HIS A 91 -3.67 -4.74 -15.39
N GLY A 92 -3.04 -4.83 -16.57
CA GLY A 92 -2.75 -3.67 -17.42
C GLY A 92 -1.86 -2.62 -16.76
N CYS A 93 -1.06 -3.01 -15.76
CA CYS A 93 -0.14 -2.09 -15.07
C CYS A 93 1.05 -1.77 -15.98
N GLN A 94 1.24 -0.50 -16.31
CA GLN A 94 2.36 -0.09 -17.18
C GLN A 94 3.71 -0.03 -16.47
N ASN A 95 3.72 0.09 -15.14
CA ASN A 95 4.96 0.17 -14.36
C ASN A 95 4.81 -0.52 -12.99
N PRO A 96 4.95 -1.87 -12.96
CA PRO A 96 4.78 -2.65 -11.73
C PRO A 96 5.80 -2.28 -10.65
N HIS A 97 7.03 -1.94 -11.02
CA HIS A 97 8.06 -1.50 -10.08
C HIS A 97 7.63 -0.23 -9.33
N THR A 98 7.16 0.79 -10.06
CA THR A 98 6.69 2.04 -9.45
C THR A 98 5.48 1.81 -8.55
N CYS A 99 4.59 0.88 -8.90
CA CYS A 99 3.46 0.53 -8.04
C CYS A 99 3.94 -0.11 -6.73
N ALA A 100 4.89 -1.04 -6.79
CA ALA A 100 5.46 -1.68 -5.60
C ALA A 100 6.21 -0.68 -4.70
N THR A 101 7.02 0.22 -5.26
CA THR A 101 7.70 1.26 -4.47
C THR A 101 6.74 2.28 -3.88
N THR A 102 5.65 2.61 -4.59
CA THR A 102 4.58 3.47 -4.05
C THR A 102 3.85 2.77 -2.91
N ALA A 103 3.56 1.47 -3.02
CA ALA A 103 2.97 0.70 -1.92
C ALA A 103 3.89 0.69 -0.68
N ALA A 104 5.19 0.46 -0.86
CA ALA A 104 6.17 0.53 0.22
C ALA A 104 6.34 1.94 0.82
N SER A 105 6.29 2.99 -0.01
CA SER A 105 6.27 4.39 0.45
C SER A 105 5.04 4.66 1.31
N ARG A 106 3.89 4.18 0.85
CA ARG A 106 2.61 4.35 1.53
C ARG A 106 2.57 3.67 2.89
N LEU A 107 3.08 2.44 3.00
CA LEU A 107 3.23 1.74 4.27
C LEU A 107 4.09 2.51 5.28
N ARG A 108 5.17 3.18 4.83
CA ARG A 108 6.03 4.03 5.67
C ARG A 108 5.38 5.33 6.15
N GLN A 109 4.23 5.70 5.58
CA GLN A 109 3.42 6.85 6.04
C GLN A 109 2.39 6.44 7.09
N ILE A 110 2.28 5.16 7.43
CA ILE A 110 1.41 4.64 8.46
C ILE A 110 2.25 4.33 9.70
N HIS A 111 1.75 4.71 10.88
CA HIS A 111 2.41 4.44 12.15
C HIS A 111 2.67 2.94 12.33
N ALA A 112 3.91 2.59 12.71
CA ALA A 112 4.41 1.20 12.76
C ALA A 112 3.49 0.24 13.52
N ARG A 113 2.81 0.69 14.59
CA ARG A 113 1.82 -0.13 15.32
C ARG A 113 0.71 -0.77 14.46
N TRP A 114 0.46 -0.23 13.27
CA TRP A 114 -0.59 -0.69 12.36
C TRP A 114 -0.04 -1.46 11.16
N VAL A 115 1.28 -1.49 10.98
CA VAL A 115 1.95 -2.26 9.93
C VAL A 115 2.58 -3.48 10.60
N PRO A 116 2.29 -4.71 10.13
CA PRO A 116 2.94 -5.93 10.61
C PRO A 116 4.47 -5.88 10.63
#